data_AF-A0A3D4MBV9-F1
#
_entry.id   AF-A0A3D4MBV9-F1
#
_cell.length_a   1.000
_cell.length_b   1.000
_cell.length_c   1.000
_cell.angle_alpha   90.00
_cell.angle_beta   90.00
_cell.angle_gamma   90.00
#
_symmetry.space_group_name_H-M   'P 1'
#
loop_
_entity.id
_entity.type
_entity.pdbx_description
1 polymer ?
#
loop_
_entity_poly.entity_id
_entity_poly.type
_entity_poly.pdbx_seq_one_letter_code
_entity_poly.pdbx_strand_id
1 'polypeptide(L)'
;MAAEHTGLLADSNFWVLLSTIAFAAIVWKKGRKPITDMLDARTDRIRAELEEAERLRVEAQDLLSETQKKHRDALQTAQKIIDNAKKNAQSLEQEAQQRLEDSLKRREAQLIERIQRAEAAAVQELRNQAADIATRAAEIMLEDALAKRGAKLVDEAIDEIPARLN
;
A
#
# COMPACT_ATOMS: atom_id res chain seq x y z
N MET A 1 14.59 -92.49 -77.57
CA MET A 1 15.40 -92.30 -76.35
C MET A 1 14.48 -92.54 -75.17
N ALA A 2 14.94 -93.41 -74.28
CA ALA A 2 14.13 -94.18 -73.34
C ALA A 2 13.24 -93.32 -72.45
N ALA A 3 12.01 -93.80 -72.26
CA ALA A 3 11.14 -93.40 -71.19
C ALA A 3 11.83 -93.74 -69.86
N GLU A 4 12.29 -92.75 -69.13
CA GLU A 4 12.41 -92.85 -67.68
C GLU A 4 11.30 -91.99 -67.08
N HIS A 5 10.22 -92.65 -66.66
CA HIS A 5 9.46 -92.16 -65.52
C HIS A 5 10.37 -92.29 -64.30
N THR A 6 11.37 -91.40 -64.16
CA THR A 6 11.93 -91.11 -62.85
C THR A 6 10.74 -90.57 -62.06
N GLY A 7 10.26 -91.37 -61.11
CA GLY A 7 9.05 -91.03 -60.35
C GLY A 7 9.14 -89.59 -59.86
N LEU A 8 8.01 -88.89 -59.73
CA LEU A 8 7.95 -87.50 -59.22
C LEU A 8 8.83 -87.25 -57.97
N LEU A 9 9.16 -88.31 -57.23
CA LEU A 9 10.03 -88.33 -56.06
C LEU A 9 11.55 -88.28 -56.35
N ALA A 10 12.02 -88.57 -57.57
CA ALA A 10 13.42 -88.62 -57.99
C ALA A 10 13.88 -87.37 -58.77
N ASP A 11 12.96 -86.47 -59.13
CA ASP A 11 13.28 -85.18 -59.76
C ASP A 11 13.62 -84.13 -58.69
N SER A 12 14.85 -83.59 -58.75
CA SER A 12 15.33 -82.55 -57.83
C SER A 12 14.47 -81.27 -57.91
N ASN A 13 13.97 -80.93 -59.10
CA ASN A 13 13.14 -79.73 -59.30
C ASN A 13 11.81 -79.82 -58.56
N PHE A 14 11.24 -81.02 -58.40
CA PHE A 14 9.99 -81.22 -57.65
C PHE A 14 10.18 -80.93 -56.16
N TRP A 15 11.28 -81.41 -55.55
CA TRP A 15 11.60 -81.12 -54.14
C TRP A 15 11.98 -79.65 -53.91
N VAL A 16 12.62 -78.98 -54.87
CA VAL A 16 12.88 -77.53 -54.83
C VAL A 16 11.58 -76.73 -54.87
N LEU A 17 10.64 -77.08 -55.74
CA LEU A 17 9.33 -76.41 -55.80
C LEU A 17 8.53 -76.65 -54.51
N LEU A 18 8.49 -77.89 -54.01
CA LEU A 18 7.78 -78.26 -52.79
C LEU A 18 8.35 -77.54 -51.56
N SER A 19 9.69 -77.45 -51.44
CA SER A 19 10.34 -76.70 -50.36
C SER A 19 10.13 -75.19 -50.49
N THR A 20 10.10 -74.64 -51.71
CA THR A 20 9.78 -73.22 -51.94
C THR A 20 8.35 -72.88 -51.55
N ILE A 21 7.38 -73.74 -51.91
CA ILE A 21 5.97 -73.56 -51.54
C ILE A 21 5.79 -73.71 -50.02
N ALA A 22 6.42 -74.72 -49.41
CA ALA A 22 6.38 -74.91 -47.96
C ALA A 22 7.00 -73.73 -47.21
N PHE A 23 8.15 -73.23 -47.69
CA PHE A 23 8.79 -72.03 -47.15
C PHE A 23 7.90 -70.78 -47.29
N ALA A 24 7.34 -70.54 -48.48
CA ALA A 24 6.44 -69.43 -48.73
C ALA A 24 5.19 -69.48 -47.83
N ALA A 25 4.61 -70.67 -47.61
CA ALA A 25 3.46 -70.85 -46.72
C ALA A 25 3.82 -70.54 -45.25
N ILE A 26 5.00 -70.96 -44.78
CA ILE A 26 5.47 -70.66 -43.43
C ILE A 26 5.75 -69.16 -43.26
N VAL A 27 6.42 -68.54 -44.22
CA VAL A 27 6.72 -67.09 -44.21
C VAL A 27 5.43 -66.26 -44.28
N TRP A 28 4.47 -66.65 -45.12
CA TRP A 28 3.18 -65.97 -45.18
C TRP A 28 2.41 -66.08 -43.86
N LYS A 29 2.40 -67.26 -43.24
CA LYS A 29 1.71 -67.47 -41.96
C LYS A 29 2.38 -66.73 -40.81
N LYS A 30 3.71 -66.72 -40.75
CA LYS A 30 4.47 -66.18 -39.61
C LYS A 30 4.87 -64.71 -39.78
N GLY A 31 5.05 -64.25 -41.02
CA GLY A 31 5.47 -62.88 -41.35
C GLY A 31 4.33 -61.86 -41.37
N ARG A 32 3.07 -62.27 -41.55
CA ARG A 32 1.93 -61.32 -41.53
C ARG A 32 1.74 -60.64 -40.17
N LYS A 33 1.83 -61.41 -39.10
CA LYS A 33 1.61 -60.93 -37.73
C LYS A 33 2.59 -59.80 -37.30
N PRO A 34 3.92 -59.95 -37.39
CA PRO A 34 4.83 -58.88 -36.98
C PRO A 34 4.69 -57.61 -37.84
N ILE A 35 4.30 -57.75 -39.12
CA ILE A 35 4.08 -56.58 -40.00
C ILE A 35 2.82 -55.83 -39.58
N THR A 36 1.71 -56.51 -39.29
CA THR A 36 0.49 -55.87 -38.80
C THR A 36 0.71 -55.26 -37.43
N ASP A 37 1.35 -55.98 -36.51
CA ASP A 37 1.61 -55.50 -35.14
C ASP A 37 2.50 -54.23 -35.15
N MET A 38 3.47 -54.13 -36.07
CA MET A 38 4.29 -52.92 -36.23
C MET A 38 3.49 -51.73 -36.78
N LEU A 39 2.59 -51.96 -37.75
CA LEU A 39 1.73 -50.92 -38.31
C LEU A 39 0.68 -50.44 -37.28
N ASP A 40 0.12 -51.36 -36.50
CA ASP A 40 -0.82 -51.05 -35.42
C ASP A 40 -0.10 -50.25 -34.31
N ALA A 41 1.08 -50.70 -33.86
CA ALA A 41 1.87 -49.97 -32.88
C ALA A 41 2.24 -48.55 -33.34
N ARG A 42 2.51 -48.36 -34.63
CA ARG A 42 2.77 -47.03 -35.21
C ARG A 42 1.50 -46.18 -35.24
N THR A 43 0.36 -46.77 -35.60
CA THR A 43 -0.95 -46.09 -35.59
C THR A 43 -1.31 -45.64 -34.18
N ASP A 44 -1.17 -46.51 -33.18
CA ASP A 44 -1.48 -46.20 -31.79
C ASP A 44 -0.56 -45.11 -31.24
N ARG A 45 0.74 -45.16 -31.58
CA ARG A 45 1.68 -44.10 -31.22
C ARG A 45 1.29 -42.75 -31.82
N ILE A 46 0.97 -42.70 -33.11
CA ILE A 46 0.55 -41.46 -33.77
C ILE A 46 -0.76 -40.94 -33.16
N ARG A 47 -1.71 -41.82 -32.87
CA ARG A 47 -2.96 -41.45 -32.19
C ARG A 47 -2.67 -40.85 -30.82
N ALA A 48 -1.82 -41.48 -30.01
CA ALA A 48 -1.45 -40.97 -28.69
C ALA A 48 -0.74 -39.61 -28.77
N GLU A 49 0.19 -39.43 -29.72
CA GLU A 49 0.87 -38.15 -29.95
C GLU A 49 -0.11 -37.04 -30.38
N LEU A 50 -1.11 -37.36 -31.21
CA LEU A 50 -2.16 -36.42 -31.62
C LEU A 50 -3.09 -36.04 -30.47
N GLU A 51 -3.53 -37.01 -29.66
CA GLU A 51 -4.36 -36.78 -28.48
C GLU A 51 -3.63 -35.92 -27.44
N GLU A 52 -2.33 -36.17 -27.24
CA GLU A 52 -1.50 -35.35 -26.38
C GLU A 52 -1.31 -33.93 -26.92
N ALA A 53 -1.06 -33.78 -28.23
CA ALA A 53 -0.94 -32.47 -28.85
C ALA A 53 -2.25 -31.66 -28.77
N GLU A 54 -3.41 -32.31 -28.94
CA GLU A 54 -4.72 -31.69 -28.78
C GLU A 54 -4.95 -31.26 -27.32
N ARG A 55 -4.65 -32.13 -26.36
CA ARG A 55 -4.73 -31.82 -24.92
C ARG A 55 -3.86 -30.62 -24.55
N LEU A 56 -2.59 -30.62 -24.97
CA LEU A 56 -1.65 -29.52 -24.72
C LEU A 56 -2.13 -28.21 -25.37
N ARG A 57 -2.73 -28.28 -26.55
CA ARG A 57 -3.30 -27.10 -27.21
C ARG A 57 -4.47 -26.53 -26.42
N VAL A 58 -5.37 -27.37 -25.92
CA VAL A 58 -6.50 -26.94 -25.09
C VAL A 58 -5.99 -26.31 -23.80
N GLU A 59 -5.07 -26.96 -23.09
CA GLU A 59 -4.47 -26.43 -21.86
C GLU A 59 -3.77 -25.08 -22.09
N ALA A 60 -3.05 -24.93 -23.20
CA ALA A 60 -2.41 -23.66 -23.55
C ALA A 60 -3.42 -22.55 -23.86
N GLN A 61 -4.55 -22.88 -24.52
CA GLN A 61 -5.62 -21.93 -24.79
C GLN A 61 -6.32 -21.48 -23.51
N ASP A 62 -6.58 -22.41 -22.59
CA ASP A 62 -7.17 -22.11 -21.29
C ASP A 62 -6.25 -21.23 -20.45
N LEU A 63 -4.95 -21.58 -20.38
CA LEU A 63 -3.95 -20.80 -19.66
C LEU A 63 -3.80 -19.38 -20.24
N LEU A 64 -3.84 -19.25 -21.57
CA LEU A 64 -3.81 -17.95 -22.24
C LEU A 64 -5.04 -17.11 -21.87
N SER A 65 -6.23 -17.71 -21.92
CA SER A 65 -7.49 -17.04 -21.55
C SER A 65 -7.47 -16.58 -20.08
N GLU A 66 -7.01 -17.45 -19.18
CA GLU A 66 -6.89 -17.14 -17.76
C GLU A 66 -5.89 -16.01 -17.52
N THR A 67 -4.73 -16.06 -18.17
CA THR A 67 -3.70 -15.02 -18.06
C THR A 67 -4.19 -13.67 -18.59
N GLN A 68 -4.92 -13.66 -19.72
CA GLN A 68 -5.53 -12.44 -20.26
C GLN A 68 -6.58 -11.85 -19.31
N LYS A 69 -7.41 -12.69 -18.70
CA LYS A 69 -8.38 -12.26 -17.67
C LYS A 69 -7.65 -11.67 -16.46
N LYS A 70 -6.68 -12.39 -15.90
CA LYS A 70 -5.85 -11.93 -14.77
C LYS A 70 -5.15 -10.62 -15.08
N HIS A 71 -4.60 -10.46 -16.28
CA HIS A 71 -3.95 -9.22 -16.70
C HIS A 71 -4.92 -8.04 -16.74
N ARG A 72 -6.12 -8.23 -17.33
CA ARG A 72 -7.16 -7.19 -17.35
C ARG A 72 -7.62 -6.82 -15.94
N ASP A 73 -7.82 -7.81 -15.08
CA ASP A 73 -8.27 -7.59 -13.71
C ASP A 73 -7.18 -6.89 -12.87
N ALA A 74 -5.91 -7.22 -13.10
CA ALA A 74 -4.77 -6.54 -12.50
C ALA A 74 -4.70 -5.07 -12.93
N LEU A 75 -4.90 -4.75 -14.22
CA LEU A 75 -4.97 -3.38 -14.71
C LEU A 75 -6.12 -2.59 -14.07
N GLN A 76 -7.31 -3.19 -13.97
CA GLN A 76 -8.46 -2.56 -13.31
C GLN A 76 -8.19 -2.33 -11.83
N THR A 77 -7.55 -3.27 -11.15
CA THR A 77 -7.19 -3.16 -9.73
C THR A 77 -6.15 -2.06 -9.53
N ALA A 78 -5.12 -2.00 -10.38
CA ALA A 78 -4.12 -0.93 -10.35
C ALA A 78 -4.77 0.45 -10.54
N GLN A 79 -5.68 0.60 -11.51
CA GLN A 79 -6.42 1.84 -11.72
C GLN A 79 -7.24 2.23 -10.48
N LYS A 80 -7.96 1.27 -9.87
CA LYS A 80 -8.70 1.50 -8.63
C LYS A 80 -7.79 1.93 -7.47
N ILE A 81 -6.61 1.35 -7.36
CA ILE A 81 -5.62 1.74 -6.33
C ILE A 81 -5.21 3.21 -6.54
N ILE A 82 -4.89 3.60 -7.78
CA ILE A 82 -4.51 4.98 -8.11
C ILE A 82 -5.67 5.95 -7.81
N ASP A 83 -6.88 5.61 -8.21
CA ASP A 83 -8.05 6.48 -7.99
C ASP A 83 -8.37 6.64 -6.50
N ASN A 84 -8.27 5.56 -5.72
CA ASN A 84 -8.44 5.60 -4.27
C ASN A 84 -7.32 6.41 -3.60
N ALA A 85 -6.07 6.25 -4.05
CA ALA A 85 -4.95 7.02 -3.53
C ALA A 85 -5.14 8.53 -3.78
N LYS A 86 -5.62 8.92 -4.96
CA LYS A 86 -5.94 10.32 -5.28
C LYS A 86 -7.06 10.87 -4.41
N LYS A 87 -8.15 10.13 -4.23
CA LYS A 87 -9.26 10.53 -3.34
C LYS A 87 -8.80 10.69 -1.89
N ASN A 88 -8.00 9.75 -1.40
CA ASN A 88 -7.46 9.81 -0.04
C ASN A 88 -6.51 11.00 0.12
N ALA A 89 -5.66 11.28 -0.86
CA ALA A 89 -4.78 12.44 -0.84
C ALA A 89 -5.58 13.76 -0.79
N GLN A 90 -6.63 13.90 -1.60
CA GLN A 90 -7.51 15.07 -1.58
C GLN A 90 -8.22 15.23 -0.24
N SER A 91 -8.75 14.13 0.31
CA SER A 91 -9.41 14.17 1.63
C SER A 91 -8.43 14.56 2.74
N LEU A 92 -7.20 14.02 2.70
CA LEU A 92 -6.16 14.34 3.67
C LEU A 92 -5.72 15.81 3.56
N GLU A 93 -5.60 16.34 2.34
CA GLU A 93 -5.28 17.74 2.11
C GLU A 93 -6.36 18.66 2.68
N GLN A 94 -7.64 18.37 2.42
CA GLN A 94 -8.76 19.13 2.99
C GLN A 94 -8.77 19.08 4.51
N GLU A 95 -8.59 17.89 5.09
CA GLU A 95 -8.53 17.73 6.54
C GLU A 95 -7.34 18.48 7.15
N ALA A 96 -6.17 18.44 6.50
CA ALA A 96 -4.98 19.15 6.93
C ALA A 96 -5.16 20.67 6.88
N GLN A 97 -5.78 21.19 5.81
CA GLN A 97 -6.11 22.60 5.69
C GLN A 97 -7.07 23.03 6.82
N GLN A 98 -8.14 22.28 7.06
CA GLN A 98 -9.09 22.60 8.12
C GLN A 98 -8.44 22.56 9.51
N ARG A 99 -7.61 21.54 9.79
CA ARG A 99 -6.85 21.45 11.05
C ARG A 99 -5.86 22.61 11.22
N LEU A 100 -5.24 23.06 10.14
CA LEU A 100 -4.33 24.19 10.15
C LEU A 100 -5.07 25.49 10.45
N GLU A 101 -6.19 25.75 9.77
CA GLU A 101 -7.04 26.92 10.02
C GLU A 101 -7.51 26.98 11.48
N ASP A 102 -7.98 25.85 12.02
CA ASP A 102 -8.42 25.78 13.41
C ASP A 102 -7.26 26.01 14.39
N SER A 103 -6.06 25.50 14.07
CA SER A 103 -4.85 25.74 14.85
C SER A 103 -4.44 27.21 14.83
N LEU A 104 -4.52 27.86 13.67
CA LEU A 104 -4.23 29.28 13.52
C LEU A 104 -5.22 30.13 14.31
N LYS A 105 -6.53 29.88 14.20
CA LYS A 105 -7.56 30.59 14.98
C LYS A 105 -7.33 30.46 16.49
N ARG A 106 -7.00 29.25 16.97
CA ARG A 106 -6.68 29.04 18.40
C ARG A 106 -5.43 29.81 18.82
N ARG A 107 -4.37 29.80 18.00
CA ARG A 107 -3.14 30.54 18.28
C ARG A 107 -3.37 32.04 18.29
N GLU A 108 -4.16 32.55 17.35
CA GLU A 108 -4.53 33.96 17.29
C GLU A 108 -5.28 34.38 18.56
N ALA A 109 -6.31 33.62 18.97
CA ALA A 109 -7.03 33.88 20.21
C ALA A 109 -6.11 33.88 21.44
N GLN A 110 -5.18 32.93 21.53
CA GLN A 110 -4.19 32.86 22.62
C GLN A 110 -3.24 34.06 22.62
N LEU A 111 -2.83 34.54 21.44
CA LEU A 111 -1.96 35.71 21.32
C LEU A 111 -2.70 36.99 21.71
N ILE A 112 -3.95 37.16 21.27
CA ILE A 112 -4.80 38.29 21.66
C ILE A 112 -4.98 38.31 23.18
N GLU A 113 -5.29 37.17 23.81
CA GLU A 113 -5.43 37.06 25.26
C GLU A 113 -4.11 37.39 26.00
N ARG A 114 -2.96 36.98 25.44
CA ARG A 114 -1.63 37.34 25.98
C ARG A 114 -1.36 38.84 25.87
N ILE A 115 -1.70 39.46 24.75
CA ILE A 115 -1.57 40.91 24.54
C ILE A 115 -2.41 41.66 25.56
N GLN A 116 -3.69 41.29 25.71
CA GLN A 116 -4.59 41.92 26.70
C GLN A 116 -4.07 41.80 28.13
N ARG A 117 -3.53 40.64 28.52
CA ARG A 117 -2.89 40.47 29.83
C ARG A 117 -1.64 41.34 29.98
N ALA A 118 -0.80 41.42 28.95
CA ALA A 118 0.41 42.24 28.98
C ALA A 118 0.08 43.73 29.07
N GLU A 119 -0.94 44.20 28.34
CA GLU A 119 -1.46 45.57 28.42
C GLU A 119 -1.98 45.88 29.82
N ALA A 120 -2.81 45.00 30.39
CA ALA A 120 -3.33 45.17 31.75
C ALA A 120 -2.19 45.23 32.77
N ALA A 121 -1.18 44.37 32.65
CA ALA A 121 -0.01 44.37 33.51
C ALA A 121 0.81 45.67 33.36
N ALA A 122 1.04 46.14 32.13
CA ALA A 122 1.76 47.39 31.87
C ALA A 122 1.03 48.61 32.43
N VAL A 123 -0.30 48.65 32.34
CA VAL A 123 -1.11 49.72 32.94
C VAL A 123 -1.02 49.70 34.46
N GLN A 124 -1.06 48.52 35.09
CA GLN A 124 -0.89 48.40 36.53
C GLN A 124 0.51 48.83 36.98
N GLU A 125 1.54 48.42 36.25
CA GLU A 125 2.92 48.82 36.52
C GLU A 125 3.09 50.35 36.44
N LEU A 126 2.51 50.99 35.41
CA LEU A 126 2.55 52.46 35.28
C LEU A 126 1.83 53.17 36.44
N ARG A 127 0.70 52.63 36.91
CA ARG A 127 -0.03 53.16 38.07
C ARG A 127 0.77 53.04 39.35
N ASN A 128 1.43 51.90 39.57
CA ASN A 128 2.29 51.70 40.73
C ASN A 128 3.48 52.67 40.71
N GLN A 129 4.15 52.83 39.57
CA GLN A 129 5.24 53.79 39.42
C GLN A 129 4.79 55.24 39.67
N ALA A 130 3.60 55.62 39.18
CA ALA A 130 3.02 56.93 39.44
C ALA A 130 2.70 57.13 40.93
N ALA A 131 2.14 56.12 41.59
CA ALA A 131 1.86 56.14 43.03
C ALA A 131 3.15 56.27 43.85
N ASP A 132 4.22 55.55 43.49
CA ASP A 132 5.52 55.65 44.15
C ASP A 132 6.16 57.04 43.98
N ILE A 133 6.06 57.63 42.77
CA ILE A 133 6.54 59.00 42.53
C ILE A 133 5.73 60.01 43.36
N ALA A 134 4.40 59.90 43.37
CA ALA A 134 3.53 60.78 44.14
C ALA A 134 3.79 60.67 45.65
N THR A 135 3.99 59.45 46.16
CA THR A 135 4.28 59.21 47.59
C THR A 135 5.63 59.81 47.98
N ARG A 136 6.68 59.61 47.17
CA ARG A 136 8.00 60.24 47.40
C ARG A 136 7.93 61.77 47.34
N ALA A 137 7.16 62.33 46.42
CA ALA A 137 6.96 63.78 46.34
C ALA A 137 6.21 64.31 47.58
N ALA A 138 5.18 63.58 48.05
CA ALA A 138 4.44 63.92 49.26
C ALA A 138 5.34 63.84 50.51
N GLU A 139 6.22 62.85 50.60
CA GLU A 139 7.21 62.70 51.68
C GLU A 139 8.14 63.92 51.73
N ILE A 140 8.73 64.32 50.59
CA ILE A 140 9.60 65.51 50.49
C ILE A 140 8.85 66.78 50.88
N MET A 141 7.60 66.95 50.41
CA MET A 141 6.77 68.12 50.77
C MET A 141 6.42 68.14 52.26
N LEU A 142 6.16 66.98 52.86
CA LEU A 142 5.85 66.84 54.28
C LEU A 142 7.07 67.16 55.14
N GLU A 143 8.27 66.69 54.75
CA GLU A 143 9.54 67.04 55.40
C GLU A 143 9.80 68.55 55.39
N ASP A 144 9.63 69.22 54.24
CA ASP A 144 9.79 70.68 54.14
C ASP A 144 8.74 71.44 54.96
N ALA A 145 7.48 70.96 54.98
CA ALA A 145 6.42 71.53 55.78
C ALA A 145 6.67 71.36 57.29
N LEU A 146 7.14 70.19 57.74
CA LEU A 146 7.54 69.91 59.12
C LEU A 146 8.71 70.80 59.54
N ALA A 147 9.71 71.00 58.68
CA ALA A 147 10.84 71.90 58.96
C ALA A 147 10.39 73.37 59.17
N LYS A 148 9.35 73.83 58.46
CA LYS A 148 8.85 75.21 58.51
C LYS A 148 7.74 75.46 59.53
N ARG A 149 6.88 74.47 59.79
CA ARG A 149 5.64 74.60 60.58
C ARG A 149 5.52 73.55 61.70
N GLY A 150 6.54 72.72 61.93
CA GLY A 150 6.47 71.60 62.86
C GLY A 150 5.99 71.96 64.27
N ALA A 151 6.48 73.06 64.84
CA ALA A 151 6.02 73.52 66.16
C ALA A 151 4.54 73.89 66.18
N LYS A 152 4.04 74.61 65.16
CA LYS A 152 2.62 74.95 65.03
C LYS A 152 1.73 73.73 64.81
N LEU A 153 2.20 72.74 64.05
CA LEU A 153 1.46 71.50 63.81
C LEU A 153 1.33 70.66 65.09
N VAL A 154 2.36 70.66 65.94
CA VAL A 154 2.30 70.01 67.26
C VAL A 154 1.32 70.73 68.18
N ASP A 155 1.35 72.06 68.22
CA ASP A 155 0.40 72.85 69.02
C ASP A 155 -1.05 72.66 68.55
N GLU A 156 -1.31 72.69 67.23
CA GLU A 156 -2.63 72.40 66.64
C GLU A 156 -3.10 70.97 66.91
N ALA A 157 -2.20 69.98 66.86
CA ALA A 157 -2.52 68.58 67.19
C ALA A 157 -2.86 68.41 68.68
N ILE A 158 -2.18 69.14 69.58
CA ILE A 158 -2.48 69.18 71.01
C ILE A 158 -3.85 69.83 71.26
N ASP A 159 -4.19 70.89 70.52
CA ASP A 159 -5.49 71.57 70.58
C ASP A 159 -6.64 70.76 69.95
N GLU A 160 -6.36 69.80 69.04
CA GLU A 160 -7.37 68.91 68.45
C GLU A 160 -7.75 67.71 69.34
N ILE A 161 -6.89 67.30 70.29
CA ILE A 161 -7.14 66.17 71.20
C ILE A 161 -8.42 66.34 72.03
N PRO A 162 -8.73 67.51 72.61
CA PRO A 162 -9.99 67.76 73.31
C PRO A 162 -11.24 67.62 72.43
N ALA A 163 -11.13 67.87 71.11
CA ALA A 163 -12.27 67.85 70.19
C ALA A 163 -12.69 66.45 69.74
N ARG A 164 -11.81 65.45 69.86
CA ARG A 164 -12.09 64.03 69.52
C ARG A 164 -12.42 63.15 70.73
N LEU A 165 -12.43 63.73 71.94
CA LEU A 165 -12.78 63.08 73.20
C LEU A 165 -14.22 63.34 73.67
N ASN A 166 -15.08 63.89 72.81
CA ASN A 166 -16.54 63.96 72.99
C ASN A 166 -17.26 62.99 72.06
#